data_AF-A0A0C3F7W4-F1
#
_entry.id   AF-A0A0C3F7W4-F1
#
_cell.length_a   1.000
_cell.length_b   1.000
_cell.length_c   1.000
_cell.angle_alpha   90.00
_cell.angle_beta   90.00
_cell.angle_gamma   90.00
#
_symmetry.space_group_name_H-M   'P 1'
#
loop_
_entity.id
_entity.type
_entity.pdbx_description
1 polymer ?
#
loop_
_entity_poly.entity_id
_entity_poly.type
_entity_poly.pdbx_seq_one_letter_code
_entity_poly.pdbx_strand_id
1 'polypeptide(L)'
;MNSVNASTGFSGFQLHLRRSPWVIPPIIPNKLPVELYDAGQTATMLIDRLNDDVAQAHDNLLLVKITQIHHTSQTHGPDPQFNINDLMMLATMNR
;
A
#
# COMPACT_ATOMS: atom_id res chain seq x y z
N MET A 1 3.19 8.02 26.43
CA MET A 1 2.27 8.93 25.70
C MET A 1 0.94 8.25 25.31
N ASN A 2 0.59 7.11 25.94
CA ASN A 2 -0.64 6.34 25.68
C ASN A 2 -1.74 6.58 26.73
N SER A 3 -1.55 7.54 27.63
CA SER A 3 -2.59 7.96 28.57
C SER A 3 -3.56 8.91 27.88
N VAL A 4 -4.85 8.69 28.09
CA VAL A 4 -5.93 9.57 27.67
C VAL A 4 -6.10 10.65 28.73
N ASN A 5 -6.14 11.92 28.32
CA ASN A 5 -6.38 13.01 29.25
C ASN A 5 -7.85 12.97 29.73
N ALA A 6 -8.06 12.95 31.04
CA ALA A 6 -9.40 12.87 31.64
C ALA A 6 -10.27 14.11 31.35
N SER A 7 -9.68 15.30 31.12
CA SER A 7 -10.45 16.54 30.89
C SER A 7 -10.81 16.78 29.42
N THR A 8 -10.03 16.25 28.48
CA THR A 8 -10.22 16.48 27.05
C THR A 8 -10.55 15.22 26.26
N GLY A 9 -10.38 14.03 26.84
CA GLY A 9 -10.60 12.75 26.17
C GLY A 9 -9.59 12.42 25.06
N PHE A 10 -8.58 13.28 24.84
CA PHE A 10 -7.56 13.07 23.82
C PHE A 10 -6.28 12.47 24.42
N SER A 11 -5.64 11.59 23.67
CA SER A 11 -4.29 11.11 23.99
C SER A 11 -3.23 12.17 23.66
N GLY A 12 -2.08 12.11 24.31
CA GLY A 12 -0.94 12.99 23.99
C GLY A 12 -0.54 12.91 22.50
N PHE A 13 -0.70 11.74 21.87
CA PHE A 13 -0.50 11.55 20.43
C PHE A 13 -1.48 12.35 19.58
N GLN A 14 -2.78 12.33 19.93
CA GLN A 14 -3.80 13.07 19.20
C GLN A 14 -3.59 14.58 19.31
N LEU A 15 -3.16 15.08 20.47
CA LEU A 15 -2.86 16.49 20.67
C LEU A 15 -1.61 16.93 19.89
N HIS A 16 -0.57 16.10 19.84
CA HIS A 16 0.68 16.41 19.17
C HIS A 16 0.58 16.31 17.64
N LEU A 17 -0.08 15.27 17.13
CA LEU A 17 -0.13 14.96 15.69
C LEU A 17 -1.43 15.43 15.02
N ARG A 18 -2.41 15.91 15.79
CA ARG A 18 -3.77 16.28 15.34
C ARG A 18 -4.47 15.18 14.54
N ARG A 19 -4.05 13.92 14.72
CA ARG A 19 -4.56 12.74 14.02
C ARG A 19 -4.68 11.58 15.01
N SER A 20 -5.70 10.74 14.83
CA SER A 20 -5.83 9.50 15.59
C SER A 20 -4.76 8.50 15.13
N PRO A 21 -3.99 7.90 16.05
CA PRO A 21 -3.10 6.80 15.67
C PRO A 21 -3.96 5.65 15.13
N TRP A 22 -3.72 5.25 13.88
CA TRP A 22 -4.25 3.99 13.37
C TRP A 22 -3.42 2.87 14.01
N VAL A 23 -3.94 2.31 15.10
CA VAL A 23 -3.36 1.11 15.70
C VAL A 23 -3.62 -0.02 14.72
N ILE A 24 -2.56 -0.53 14.09
CA ILE A 24 -2.65 -1.76 13.31
C ILE A 24 -3.20 -2.83 14.26
N PRO A 25 -4.34 -3.48 13.94
CA PRO A 25 -4.86 -4.54 14.77
C PRO A 25 -3.79 -5.61 14.98
N PRO A 26 -3.60 -6.12 16.21
CA PRO A 26 -2.63 -7.17 16.44
C PRO A 26 -2.96 -8.35 15.53
N ILE A 27 -1.98 -8.79 14.74
CA ILE A 27 -2.07 -10.03 13.96
C ILE A 27 -1.94 -11.16 14.97
N ILE A 28 -3.05 -11.49 15.65
CA ILE A 28 -3.11 -12.65 16.53
C ILE A 28 -3.29 -13.86 15.61
N PRO A 29 -2.35 -14.84 15.59
CA PRO A 29 -2.64 -16.11 14.95
C PRO A 29 -3.75 -16.78 15.76
N ASN A 30 -4.96 -16.78 15.18
CA ASN A 30 -6.10 -17.50 15.73
C ASN A 30 -5.77 -18.99 15.64
N LYS A 31 -5.46 -19.60 16.80
CA LYS A 31 -5.36 -21.05 17.09
C LYS A 31 -5.10 -21.95 15.88
N LEU A 32 -3.90 -22.51 15.81
CA LEU A 32 -3.61 -23.63 14.89
C LEU A 32 -4.64 -24.75 15.11
N PRO A 33 -5.40 -25.16 14.09
CA PRO A 33 -6.33 -26.28 14.20
C PRO A 33 -5.56 -27.57 14.51
N VAL A 34 -5.98 -28.30 15.54
CA VAL A 34 -5.43 -29.61 15.94
C VAL A 34 -6.01 -30.71 15.07
N GLU A 35 -5.91 -30.58 13.75
CA GLU A 35 -6.20 -31.69 12.84
C GLU A 35 -5.09 -31.78 11.81
N LEU A 36 -4.05 -32.54 12.15
CA LEU A 36 -3.14 -33.14 11.17
C LEU A 36 -3.90 -34.27 10.45
N TYR A 37 -4.97 -33.94 9.74
CA TYR A 37 -5.53 -34.81 8.72
C TYR A 37 -4.62 -34.69 7.49
N ASP A 38 -3.86 -35.76 7.24
CA ASP A 38 -2.92 -35.95 6.12
C ASP A 38 -2.13 -34.69 5.74
N ALA A 39 -0.91 -34.57 6.28
CA ALA A 39 0.00 -33.45 6.00
C ALA A 39 0.23 -33.24 4.49
N GLY A 40 0.10 -34.27 3.66
CA GLY A 40 0.19 -34.16 2.20
C GLY A 40 -0.98 -33.40 1.57
N GLN A 41 -2.22 -33.67 2.00
CA GLN A 41 -3.40 -32.95 1.53
C GLN A 41 -3.40 -31.50 2.00
N THR A 42 -2.98 -31.25 3.24
CA THR A 42 -2.86 -29.89 3.75
C THR A 42 -1.80 -29.08 3.00
N ALA A 43 -0.65 -29.70 2.71
CA ALA A 43 0.43 -29.05 1.96
C ALA A 43 0.00 -28.70 0.52
N THR A 44 -0.67 -29.62 -0.18
CA THR A 44 -1.17 -29.37 -1.55
C THR A 44 -2.20 -28.25 -1.58
N MET A 45 -3.20 -28.29 -0.69
CA MET A 45 -4.18 -27.20 -0.57
C MET A 45 -3.54 -25.84 -0.26
N LEU A 46 -2.48 -25.83 0.56
CA LEU A 46 -1.78 -24.59 0.91
C LEU A 46 -0.98 -24.03 -0.27
N ILE A 47 -0.32 -24.91 -1.05
CA ILE A 47 0.40 -24.52 -2.26
C ILE A 47 -0.58 -23.96 -3.30
N ASP A 48 -1.71 -24.61 -3.50
CA ASP A 48 -2.74 -24.15 -4.44
C ASP A 48 -3.27 -22.77 -4.04
N ARG A 49 -3.59 -22.57 -2.75
CA ARG A 49 -3.99 -21.26 -2.22
C ARG A 49 -2.93 -20.18 -2.40
N LEU A 50 -1.65 -20.52 -2.19
CA LEU A 50 -0.57 -19.57 -2.42
C LEU A 50 -0.47 -19.16 -3.90
N ASN A 51 -0.67 -20.10 -4.82
CA ASN A 51 -0.69 -19.79 -6.25
C ASN A 51 -1.87 -18.88 -6.60
N ASP A 52 -3.05 -19.15 -6.05
CA ASP A 52 -4.24 -18.31 -6.23
C ASP A 52 -4.03 -16.90 -5.66
N ASP A 53 -3.47 -16.79 -4.45
CA ASP A 53 -3.14 -15.51 -3.80
C ASP A 53 -2.13 -14.70 -4.61
N VAL A 54 -1.12 -15.37 -5.17
CA VAL A 54 -0.12 -14.74 -6.05
C VAL A 54 -0.77 -14.24 -7.33
N ALA A 55 -1.60 -15.06 -7.98
CA ALA A 55 -2.34 -14.66 -9.18
C ALA A 55 -3.23 -13.44 -8.90
N GLN A 56 -3.98 -13.46 -7.80
CA GLN A 56 -4.82 -12.34 -7.38
C GLN A 56 -4.01 -11.08 -7.07
N ALA A 57 -2.84 -11.22 -6.43
CA ALA A 57 -1.94 -10.09 -6.17
C ALA A 57 -1.41 -9.46 -7.46
N HIS A 58 -1.10 -10.27 -8.48
CA HIS A 58 -0.70 -9.78 -9.80
C HIS A 58 -1.82 -9.02 -10.50
N ASP A 59 -3.04 -9.54 -10.49
CA ASP A 59 -4.20 -8.88 -11.08
C ASP A 59 -4.50 -7.54 -10.39
N ASN A 60 -4.44 -7.51 -9.05
CA ASN A 60 -4.61 -6.29 -8.27
C ASN A 60 -3.51 -5.26 -8.59
N LEU A 61 -2.25 -5.70 -8.71
CA LEU A 61 -1.13 -4.81 -9.06
C LEU A 61 -1.32 -4.21 -10.46
N LEU A 62 -1.79 -5.01 -11.42
CA LEU A 62 -2.08 -4.55 -12.77
C LEU A 62 -3.19 -3.51 -12.76
N LEU A 63 -4.30 -3.77 -12.05
CA LEU A 63 -5.40 -2.82 -11.88
C LEU A 63 -4.92 -1.49 -11.27
N VAL A 64 -4.11 -1.56 -10.20
CA VAL A 64 -3.55 -0.38 -9.55
C VAL A 64 -2.69 0.43 -10.52
N LYS A 65 -1.84 -0.22 -11.32
CA LYS A 65 -1.02 0.48 -12.32
C LYS A 65 -1.88 1.15 -13.41
N ILE A 66 -2.91 0.48 -13.91
CA ILE A 66 -3.83 1.06 -14.90
C ILE A 66 -4.51 2.30 -14.32
N THR A 67 -5.05 2.21 -13.11
CA THR A 67 -5.72 3.34 -12.45
C THR A 67 -4.76 4.50 -12.17
N GLN A 68 -3.53 4.21 -11.76
CA GLN A 68 -2.48 5.22 -11.57
C GLN A 68 -2.16 5.95 -12.87
N ILE A 69 -1.94 5.22 -13.98
CA ILE A 69 -1.68 5.81 -15.29
C ILE A 69 -2.88 6.66 -15.71
N HIS A 70 -4.09 6.12 -15.62
CA HIS A 70 -5.31 6.83 -16.00
C HIS A 70 -5.47 8.15 -15.25
N HIS A 71 -5.26 8.17 -13.93
CA HIS A 71 -5.35 9.41 -13.14
C HIS A 71 -4.16 10.35 -13.40
N THR A 72 -2.96 9.83 -13.60
CA THR A 72 -1.78 10.67 -13.92
C THR A 72 -1.95 11.34 -15.28
N SER A 73 -2.50 10.62 -16.26
CA SER A 73 -2.78 11.14 -17.61
C SER A 73 -3.92 12.16 -17.66
N GLN A 74 -4.83 12.17 -16.67
CA GLN A 74 -5.90 13.18 -16.60
C GLN A 74 -5.38 14.57 -16.28
N THR A 75 -4.31 14.67 -15.50
CA THR A 75 -3.67 15.94 -15.13
C THR A 75 -2.34 16.08 -15.87
N HIS A 76 -2.38 16.17 -17.20
CA HIS A 76 -1.22 16.61 -17.95
C HIS A 76 -1.18 18.15 -17.94
N GLY A 77 -0.03 18.73 -17.64
CA GLY A 77 0.19 20.16 -17.88
C GLY A 77 0.08 20.46 -19.38
N PRO A 78 -0.15 21.71 -19.80
CA PRO A 78 -0.10 22.02 -21.23
C PRO A 78 1.26 21.59 -21.80
N ASP A 79 1.24 20.90 -22.94
CA ASP A 79 2.47 20.57 -23.66
C ASP A 79 3.18 21.89 -24.03
N PRO A 80 4.42 22.12 -23.58
CA PRO A 80 5.15 23.31 -23.97
C PRO A 80 5.40 23.26 -25.49
N GLN A 81 4.91 24.28 -26.20
CA GLN A 81 5.27 24.47 -27.61
C GLN A 81 6.69 25.04 -27.67
N PHE A 82 7.62 24.23 -28.20
CA PHE A 82 8.99 24.68 -28.46
C PHE A 82 9.10 25.20 -29.89
N ASN A 83 9.73 26.37 -30.03
CA ASN A 83 10.10 26.92 -31.32
C ASN A 83 11.56 26.60 -31.66
N ILE A 84 11.89 26.67 -32.95
CA ILE A 84 13.27 26.58 -33.40
C ILE A 84 14.07 27.72 -32.75
N ASN A 85 15.16 27.38 -32.05
CA ASN A 85 16.03 28.24 -31.23
C ASN A 85 15.65 28.46 -29.76
N ASP A 86 14.65 27.77 -29.21
CA ASP A 86 14.42 27.79 -27.76
C ASP A 86 15.57 27.10 -27.00
N LEU A 87 16.07 27.77 -25.96
CA LEU A 87 17.13 27.25 -25.09
C LEU A 87 16.51 26.46 -23.94
N MET A 88 16.78 25.16 -23.91
CA MET A 88 16.31 24.24 -22.88
C MET A 88 17.41 23.97 -21.85
N MET A 89 17.09 24.15 -20.57
CA MET A 89 18.02 23.83 -19.49
C MET A 89 18.06 22.31 -19.27
N LEU A 90 19.15 21.67 -19.67
CA LEU A 90 19.39 20.25 -19.40
C LEU A 90 20.07 20.10 -18.04
N ALA A 91 19.32 19.73 -17.01
CA ALA A 91 19.87 19.40 -15.70
C ALA A 91 20.40 17.96 -15.69
N THR A 92 21.65 17.75 -16.07
CA THR A 92 22.32 16.44 -16.00
C THR A 92 22.99 16.26 -14.64
N MET A 93 22.21 16.16 -13.56
CA MET A 93 22.82 16.11 -12.21
C MET A 93 23.34 14.72 -11.81
N ASN A 94 22.92 13.64 -12.46
CA ASN A 94 23.47 12.31 -12.20
C ASN A 94 23.55 11.53 -13.51
N ARG A 95 24.77 11.26 -13.98
CA ARG A 95 25.04 10.22 -14.96
C ARG A 95 25.87 9.13 -14.29
#